data_AF-A0A9K3GP96-F1
#
_entry.id   AF-A0A9K3GP96-F1
#
_cell.length_a   1.000
_cell.length_b   1.000
_cell.length_c   1.000
_cell.angle_alpha   90.00
_cell.angle_beta   90.00
_cell.angle_gamma   90.00
#
_symmetry.space_group_name_H-M   'P 1'
#
loop_
_entity.id
_entity.type
_entity.pdbx_description
1 polymer ?
#
loop_
_entity_poly.entity_id
_entity_poly.type
_entity_poly.pdbx_seq_one_letter_code
_entity_poly.pdbx_strand_id
1 'polypeptide(L)'
;TSTETLMPSAILQSLSDCGRVQMLVAQTIVSLATLTNACRPWPVAERFGRRHQKERFGNGDVLRRAGLRVPPHKDSAIGDPRQTTGICQVAFIDTHLLPMLKEARRLFHREGAQEVVAVLDALTGGGA
;
A
#
# COMPACT_ATOMS: atom_id res chain seq x y z
N THR A 1 10.25 -49.99 18.26
CA THR A 1 10.00 -49.66 16.85
C THR A 1 9.16 -48.41 16.81
N SER A 2 9.80 -47.25 16.59
CA SER A 2 9.09 -45.97 16.47
C SER A 2 8.28 -45.96 15.18
N THR A 3 6.97 -45.88 15.30
CA THR A 3 6.05 -45.56 14.20
C THR A 3 6.21 -44.08 13.87
N GLU A 4 7.23 -43.75 13.06
CA GLU A 4 7.23 -42.48 12.33
C GLU A 4 6.04 -42.50 11.38
N THR A 5 4.96 -41.84 11.80
CA THR A 5 3.79 -41.66 10.97
C THR A 5 4.19 -40.63 9.91
N LEU A 6 4.63 -41.11 8.75
CA LEU A 6 4.90 -40.29 7.58
C LEU A 6 3.63 -39.51 7.24
N MET A 7 3.63 -38.20 7.49
CA MET A 7 2.57 -37.31 7.07
C MET A 7 2.47 -37.39 5.53
N PRO A 8 1.30 -37.71 4.95
CA PRO A 8 1.11 -37.76 3.51
C PRO A 8 1.56 -36.46 2.86
N SER A 9 2.28 -36.55 1.73
CA SER A 9 2.84 -35.37 1.05
C SER A 9 1.79 -34.29 0.72
N ALA A 10 0.54 -34.70 0.47
CA ALA A 10 -0.59 -33.79 0.26
C ALA A 10 -0.91 -32.91 1.50
N ILE A 11 -0.73 -33.43 2.71
CA ILE A 11 -0.91 -32.67 3.96
C ILE A 11 0.24 -31.68 4.12
N LEU A 12 1.49 -32.10 3.86
CA LEU A 12 2.65 -31.22 3.91
C LEU A 12 2.57 -30.10 2.87
N GLN A 13 2.11 -30.41 1.66
CA GLN A 13 1.87 -29.44 0.60
C GLN A 13 0.77 -28.44 1.01
N SER A 14 -0.35 -28.92 1.55
CA SER A 14 -1.45 -28.07 2.02
C SER A 14 -1.03 -27.15 3.18
N LEU A 15 -0.19 -27.64 4.11
CA LEU A 15 0.36 -26.82 5.19
C LEU A 15 1.35 -25.78 4.67
N SER A 16 2.17 -26.14 3.67
CA SER A 16 3.10 -25.20 3.01
C SER A 16 2.34 -24.10 2.26
N ASP A 17 1.29 -24.47 1.52
CA ASP A 17 0.45 -23.53 0.80
C ASP A 17 -0.33 -22.63 1.77
N CYS A 18 -0.82 -23.17 2.89
CA CYS A 18 -1.41 -22.39 3.97
C CYS A 18 -0.41 -21.36 4.54
N GLY A 19 0.82 -21.77 4.85
CA GLY A 19 1.86 -20.86 5.33
C GLY A 19 2.22 -19.76 4.32
N ARG A 20 2.27 -20.09 3.02
CA ARG A 20 2.50 -19.11 1.94
C ARG A 20 1.35 -18.12 1.82
N VAL A 21 0.10 -18.58 1.90
CA VAL A 21 -1.09 -17.72 1.87
C VAL A 21 -1.11 -16.78 3.07
N GLN A 22 -0.85 -17.30 4.29
CA GLN A 22 -0.76 -16.47 5.49
C GLN A 22 0.34 -15.41 5.37
N MET A 23 1.50 -15.76 4.80
CA MET A 23 2.59 -14.81 4.59
C MET A 23 2.22 -13.74 3.55
N LEU A 24 1.54 -14.11 2.46
CA LEU A 24 1.07 -13.16 1.45
C LEU A 24 -0.01 -12.21 1.99
N VAL A 25 -0.91 -12.72 2.82
CA VAL A 25 -1.91 -11.91 3.55
C VAL A 25 -1.21 -10.95 4.51
N ALA A 26 -0.24 -11.42 5.30
CA ALA A 26 0.53 -10.57 6.21
C ALA A 26 1.29 -9.48 5.47
N GLN A 27 1.95 -9.80 4.35
CA GLN A 27 2.63 -8.82 3.49
C GLN A 27 1.65 -7.80 2.91
N THR A 28 0.46 -8.23 2.53
CA THR A 28 -0.61 -7.35 2.05
C THR A 28 -1.05 -6.39 3.16
N ILE A 29 -1.27 -6.88 4.39
CA ILE A 29 -1.63 -6.05 5.55
C ILE A 29 -0.54 -5.02 5.86
N VAL A 30 0.74 -5.43 5.86
CA VAL A 30 1.88 -4.54 6.10
C VAL A 30 2.00 -3.49 4.99
N SER A 31 1.82 -3.90 3.73
CA SER A 31 1.84 -2.99 2.58
C SER A 31 0.69 -1.99 2.64
N LEU A 32 -0.51 -2.42 3.00
CA LEU A 32 -1.65 -1.54 3.24
C LEU A 32 -1.36 -0.57 4.39
N ALA A 33 -0.82 -1.04 5.52
CA ALA A 33 -0.50 -0.21 6.66
C ALA A 33 0.45 0.94 6.30
N THR A 34 1.46 0.68 5.46
CA THR A 34 2.41 1.71 4.99
C THR A 34 1.79 2.72 4.02
N LEU A 35 0.72 2.35 3.33
CA LEU A 35 0.07 3.15 2.28
C LEU A 35 -1.23 3.84 2.77
N THR A 36 -1.72 3.50 3.96
CA THR A 36 -2.93 4.08 4.59
C THR A 36 -2.77 5.52 5.07
N ASN A 37 -1.61 6.17 4.90
CA ASN A 37 -1.45 7.58 5.27
C ASN A 37 -2.47 8.49 4.54
N ALA A 38 -2.79 8.16 3.29
CA ALA A 38 -3.81 8.85 2.50
C ALA A 38 -5.26 8.51 2.96
N CYS A 39 -5.44 7.43 3.72
CA CYS A 39 -6.73 7.02 4.29
C CYS A 39 -7.03 7.70 5.65
N ARG A 40 -6.12 8.49 6.20
CA ARG A 40 -6.32 9.18 7.48
C ARG A 40 -7.25 10.39 7.31
N PRO A 41 -7.89 10.89 8.38
CA PRO A 41 -8.62 12.15 8.33
C PRO A 41 -7.78 13.29 7.75
N TRP A 42 -8.44 14.22 7.05
CA TRP A 42 -7.78 15.19 6.17
C TRP A 42 -6.59 15.96 6.77
N PRO A 43 -6.61 16.48 8.02
CA PRO A 43 -5.44 17.20 8.54
C PRO A 43 -4.22 16.30 8.78
N VAL A 44 -4.43 14.98 8.91
CA VAL A 44 -3.37 14.00 9.10
C VAL A 44 -2.82 13.54 7.75
N ALA A 45 -3.71 13.17 6.82
CA ALA A 45 -3.32 12.77 5.47
C ALA A 45 -2.55 13.88 4.75
N GLU A 46 -2.99 15.14 4.88
CA GLU A 46 -2.30 16.29 4.31
C GLU A 46 -0.87 16.44 4.85
N ARG A 47 -0.67 16.28 6.17
CA ARG A 47 0.65 16.36 6.79
C ARG A 47 1.61 15.29 6.27
N PHE A 48 1.13 14.05 6.11
CA PHE A 48 1.92 12.99 5.50
C PHE A 48 2.26 13.31 4.04
N GLY A 49 1.28 13.76 3.26
CA GLY A 49 1.48 14.13 1.85
C GLY A 49 2.54 15.22 1.68
N ARG A 50 2.48 16.28 2.51
CA ARG A 50 3.47 17.37 2.52
C ARG A 50 4.86 16.88 2.92
N ARG A 51 4.97 16.04 3.95
CA ARG A 51 6.25 15.47 4.39
C ARG A 51 6.90 14.64 3.27
N HIS A 52 6.14 13.73 2.67
CA HIS A 52 6.62 12.88 1.58
C HIS A 52 7.07 13.69 0.38
N GLN A 53 6.30 14.73 0.01
CA GLN A 53 6.66 15.59 -1.11
C GLN A 53 7.92 16.42 -0.82
N LYS A 54 8.12 16.87 0.42
CA LYS A 54 9.37 17.55 0.84
C LYS A 54 10.58 16.65 0.65
N GLU A 55 10.49 15.37 1.01
CA GLU A 55 11.56 14.39 0.80
C GLU A 55 11.82 14.15 -0.70
N ARG A 56 10.78 14.09 -1.53
CA ARG A 56 10.91 14.00 -2.99
C ARG A 56 11.63 15.20 -3.59
N PHE A 57 11.31 16.41 -3.15
CA PHE A 57 11.99 17.63 -3.59
C PHE A 57 13.47 17.63 -3.18
N GLY A 58 13.78 17.24 -1.94
CA GLY A 58 15.17 17.09 -1.50
C GLY A 58 15.97 16.11 -2.36
N ASN A 59 15.35 14.99 -2.77
CA ASN A 59 15.96 14.06 -3.72
C ASN A 59 16.14 14.67 -5.12
N GLY A 60 15.22 15.52 -5.57
CA GLY A 60 15.36 16.29 -6.80
C GLY A 60 16.54 17.25 -6.75
N ASP A 61 16.76 17.92 -5.62
CA ASP A 61 17.90 18.83 -5.43
C ASP A 61 19.24 18.08 -5.45
N VAL A 62 19.29 16.85 -4.95
CA VAL A 62 20.47 15.97 -5.06
C VAL A 62 20.74 15.64 -6.53
N LEU A 63 19.71 15.22 -7.29
CA LEU A 63 19.86 14.92 -8.72
C LEU A 63 20.35 16.15 -9.50
N ARG A 64 19.78 17.32 -9.22
CA ARG A 64 20.17 18.58 -9.86
C ARG A 64 21.63 18.93 -9.62
N ARG A 65 22.09 18.82 -8.36
CA ARG A 65 23.49 19.09 -8.00
C ARG A 65 24.46 18.11 -8.66
N ALA A 66 24.03 16.89 -8.94
CA ALA A 66 24.81 15.90 -9.68
C ALA A 66 24.77 16.09 -11.20
N GLY A 67 24.11 17.15 -11.72
CA GLY A 67 23.93 17.36 -13.16
C GLY A 67 22.99 16.36 -13.83
N LEU A 68 22.20 15.62 -13.05
CA LEU A 68 21.25 14.62 -13.54
C LEU A 68 19.89 15.24 -13.83
N ARG A 69 19.13 14.63 -14.74
CA ARG A 69 17.75 15.03 -15.04
C ARG A 69 16.88 14.85 -13.80
N VAL A 70 16.20 15.93 -13.39
CA VAL A 70 15.22 15.91 -12.30
C VAL A 70 13.84 15.50 -12.84
N PRO A 71 13.19 14.46 -12.28
CA PRO A 71 11.81 14.12 -12.63
C PRO A 71 10.82 15.22 -12.17
N PRO A 72 9.74 15.50 -12.91
CA PRO A 72 8.79 16.58 -12.57
C PRO A 72 8.21 16.49 -11.15
N HIS A 73 7.84 15.29 -10.69
CA HIS A 73 7.29 15.07 -9.34
C HIS A 73 8.32 15.23 -8.21
N LYS A 74 9.60 15.46 -8.54
CA LYS A 74 10.70 15.77 -7.63
C LYS A 74 11.23 17.18 -7.83
N ASP A 75 10.71 17.94 -8.79
CA ASP A 75 11.19 19.27 -9.09
C ASP A 75 10.35 20.33 -8.37
N SER A 76 10.93 20.95 -7.34
CA SER A 76 10.31 22.07 -6.62
C SER A 76 10.34 23.39 -7.39
N ALA A 77 11.13 23.49 -8.46
CA ALA A 77 11.24 24.67 -9.30
C ALA A 77 10.18 24.72 -10.41
N ILE A 78 9.41 23.64 -10.61
CA ILE A 78 8.36 23.55 -11.63
C ILE A 78 7.00 23.60 -10.94
N GLY A 79 6.29 24.72 -11.11
CA GLY A 79 4.91 24.92 -10.63
C GLY A 79 4.79 25.25 -9.14
N ASP A 80 3.55 25.37 -8.66
CA ASP A 80 3.27 25.54 -7.22
C ASP A 80 3.50 24.20 -6.48
N PRO A 81 4.41 24.13 -5.49
CA PRO A 81 4.66 22.94 -4.69
C PRO A 81 3.40 22.34 -4.04
N ARG A 82 2.41 23.16 -3.69
CA ARG A 82 1.13 22.70 -3.11
C ARG A 82 0.29 21.98 -4.16
N GLN A 83 0.21 22.54 -5.37
CA GLN A 83 -0.47 21.89 -6.50
C GLN A 83 0.22 20.58 -6.87
N THR A 84 1.55 20.56 -6.95
CA THR A 84 2.32 19.35 -7.24
C THR A 84 2.09 18.26 -6.18
N THR A 85 2.01 18.64 -4.89
CA THR A 85 1.65 17.71 -3.81
C THR A 85 0.26 17.13 -4.04
N GLY A 86 -0.74 17.97 -4.30
CA GLY A 86 -2.13 17.53 -4.55
C GLY A 86 -2.22 16.56 -5.73
N ILE A 87 -1.62 16.92 -6.87
CA ILE A 87 -1.59 16.09 -8.07
C ILE A 87 -0.92 14.73 -7.78
N CYS A 88 0.21 14.73 -7.07
CA CYS A 88 0.90 13.49 -6.73
C CYS A 88 0.08 12.60 -5.78
N GLN A 89 -0.66 13.19 -4.83
CA GLN A 89 -1.51 12.44 -3.91
C GLN A 89 -2.71 11.83 -4.64
N VAL A 90 -3.41 12.62 -5.47
CA VAL A 90 -4.54 12.12 -6.29
C VAL A 90 -4.06 10.99 -7.21
N ALA A 91 -2.96 11.21 -7.94
CA ALA A 91 -2.41 10.19 -8.82
C ALA A 91 -2.05 8.91 -8.06
N PHE A 92 -1.42 9.01 -6.88
CA PHE A 92 -1.10 7.86 -6.04
C PHE A 92 -2.36 7.11 -5.58
N ILE A 93 -3.38 7.84 -5.13
CA ILE A 93 -4.64 7.25 -4.65
C ILE A 93 -5.31 6.47 -5.77
N ASP A 94 -5.46 7.08 -6.94
CA ASP A 94 -6.22 6.51 -8.06
C ASP A 94 -5.50 5.32 -8.70
N THR A 95 -4.18 5.40 -8.85
CA THR A 95 -3.41 4.41 -9.61
C THR A 95 -2.82 3.29 -8.78
N HIS A 96 -2.65 3.47 -7.46
CA HIS A 96 -2.03 2.47 -6.59
C HIS A 96 -2.93 2.10 -5.41
N LEU A 97 -3.33 3.07 -4.59
CA LEU A 97 -4.00 2.78 -3.32
C LEU A 97 -5.39 2.17 -3.51
N LEU A 98 -6.26 2.79 -4.30
CA LEU A 98 -7.62 2.30 -4.53
C LEU A 98 -7.64 0.91 -5.18
N PRO A 99 -6.85 0.62 -6.23
CA PRO A 99 -6.74 -0.73 -6.78
C PRO A 99 -6.32 -1.78 -5.75
N MET A 100 -5.29 -1.49 -4.94
CA MET A 100 -4.85 -2.43 -3.90
C MET A 100 -5.92 -2.66 -2.83
N LEU A 101 -6.62 -1.61 -2.39
CA LEU A 101 -7.70 -1.75 -1.40
C LEU A 101 -8.85 -2.60 -1.95
N LYS A 102 -9.18 -2.45 -3.24
CA LYS A 102 -10.19 -3.27 -3.92
C LYS A 102 -9.78 -4.74 -4.00
N GLU A 103 -8.52 -5.03 -4.35
CA GLU A 103 -8.02 -6.40 -4.37
C GLU A 103 -7.93 -7.02 -2.99
N ALA A 104 -7.48 -6.26 -1.99
CA ALA A 104 -7.50 -6.71 -0.60
C ALA A 104 -8.92 -7.04 -0.14
N ARG A 105 -9.91 -6.19 -0.48
CA ARG A 105 -11.31 -6.45 -0.17
C ARG A 105 -11.77 -7.77 -0.78
N ARG A 106 -11.47 -8.00 -2.06
CA ARG A 106 -11.80 -9.24 -2.77
C ARG A 106 -11.17 -10.46 -2.08
N LEU A 107 -9.92 -10.35 -1.64
CA LEU A 107 -9.23 -11.42 -0.92
C LEU A 107 -9.92 -11.74 0.41
N PHE A 108 -10.10 -10.75 1.28
CA PHE A 108 -10.68 -10.95 2.62
C PHE A 108 -12.16 -11.36 2.59
N HIS A 109 -12.90 -10.96 1.55
CA HIS A 109 -14.27 -11.44 1.35
C HIS A 109 -14.31 -12.95 1.05
N ARG A 110 -13.36 -13.49 0.26
CA ARG A 110 -13.30 -14.93 -0.03
C ARG A 110 -12.93 -15.76 1.19
N GLU A 111 -12.09 -15.21 2.05
CA GLU A 111 -11.64 -15.86 3.29
C GLU A 111 -12.61 -15.71 4.46
N GLY A 112 -13.78 -15.07 4.26
CA GLY A 112 -14.80 -14.90 5.30
C GLY A 112 -14.43 -13.91 6.41
N ALA A 113 -13.41 -13.06 6.20
CA ALA A 113 -12.94 -12.08 7.18
C ALA A 113 -13.81 -10.80 7.18
N GLN A 114 -15.08 -10.93 7.61
CA GLN A 114 -16.11 -9.88 7.48
C GLN A 114 -15.73 -8.54 8.13
N GLU A 115 -15.05 -8.57 9.28
CA GLU A 115 -14.59 -7.33 9.95
C GLU A 115 -13.58 -6.56 9.11
N VAL A 116 -12.67 -7.26 8.43
CA VAL A 116 -11.65 -6.65 7.56
C VAL A 116 -12.30 -6.08 6.30
N VAL A 117 -13.27 -6.79 5.72
CA VAL A 117 -14.06 -6.32 4.57
C VAL A 117 -14.78 -5.02 4.90
N ALA A 118 -15.44 -4.94 6.07
CA ALA A 118 -16.15 -3.73 6.50
C ALA A 118 -15.21 -2.52 6.60
N VAL A 119 -13.99 -2.70 7.11
CA VAL A 119 -12.98 -1.63 7.14
C VAL A 119 -12.58 -1.20 5.73
N LEU A 120 -12.37 -2.14 4.82
CA LEU A 120 -11.97 -1.85 3.44
C LEU A 120 -13.09 -1.19 2.62
N ASP A 121 -14.34 -1.52 2.90
CA ASP A 121 -15.52 -0.87 2.33
C ASP A 121 -15.61 0.60 2.74
N ALA A 122 -15.43 0.90 4.02
CA ALA A 122 -15.35 2.28 4.51
C ALA A 122 -14.20 3.08 3.85
N LEU A 123 -13.07 2.42 3.56
CA LEU A 123 -11.89 3.04 2.96
C LEU A 123 -12.00 3.27 1.45
N THR A 124 -12.85 2.51 0.75
CA THR A 124 -13.01 2.61 -0.71
C THR A 124 -14.27 3.36 -1.14
N GLY A 125 -15.04 3.86 -0.17
CA GLY A 125 -16.33 4.50 -0.42
C GLY A 125 -17.45 3.51 -0.78
N GLY A 126 -17.24 2.22 -0.53
CA GLY A 126 -18.29 1.20 -0.65
C GLY A 126 -19.15 1.20 0.60
N GLY A 127 -20.05 2.17 0.74
CA GLY A 127 -20.81 2.32 1.99
C GLY A 127 -22.00 3.27 1.91
N ALA A 128 -22.79 3.17 0.84
CA ALA A 128 -24.24 3.39 0.73
C ALA A 128 -24.68 3.12 -0.72
#